data_AF-A0A519E0C6-F1
#
_entry.id   AF-A0A519E0C6-F1
#
_cell.length_a   1.000
_cell.length_b   1.000
_cell.length_c   1.000
_cell.angle_alpha   90.00
_cell.angle_beta   90.00
_cell.angle_gamma   90.00
#
_symmetry.space_group_name_H-M   'P 1'
#
loop_
_entity.id
_entity.type
_entity.pdbx_description
1 polymer ?
#
loop_
_entity_poly.entity_id
_entity_poly.type
_entity_poly.pdbx_seq_one_letter_code
_entity_poly.pdbx_strand_id
1 'polypeptide(L)'
;MAMGHRLNYFIGRLNVAVNWFVPDEMKRSPGTLQAVRMFLFSHLFGPILGHTITLSMLFLRGKTDAAWWILFLAITAFWPLAFILRLTGWYVLLSLVSIQNLMFCIFWGCYQYGGISSPIMPWLVTVPLLGFFYLPGRSTRIAVALLIIANLALFYGLYDAFGFPEAVTANGLVILGLISTFCASAYVSMMALYFASIVYSQGELEREIGRHQATEWRLRDAAARAQRALAAKSDFLAKMSHELKNPLNAVIGYSEILIENSDETNIQKCQARSEAPAIGCWSSSIPSSNCQNSKLVRPRFVSKNSI
;
A
#
# COMPACT_ATOMS: atom_id res chain seq x y z
N MET A 1 -12.22 -9.55 22.85
CA MET A 1 -11.05 -8.73 22.45
C MET A 1 -9.75 -9.53 22.34
N ALA A 2 -9.36 -10.34 23.35
CA ALA A 2 -8.07 -11.06 23.34
C ALA A 2 -7.89 -12.11 22.23
N MET A 3 -8.95 -12.81 21.83
CA MET A 3 -8.89 -13.85 20.78
C MET A 3 -8.66 -13.27 19.38
N GLY A 4 -9.23 -12.08 19.09
CA GLY A 4 -9.02 -11.38 17.81
C GLY A 4 -7.57 -10.92 17.63
N HIS A 5 -6.94 -10.42 18.69
CA HIS A 5 -5.55 -9.98 18.63
C HIS A 5 -4.57 -11.14 18.37
N ARG A 6 -4.80 -12.31 18.99
CA ARG A 6 -3.98 -13.51 18.72
C ARG A 6 -4.16 -14.03 17.29
N LEU A 7 -5.38 -14.00 16.76
CA LEU A 7 -5.67 -14.44 15.40
C LEU A 7 -4.98 -13.53 14.37
N ASN A 8 -5.06 -12.21 14.55
CA ASN A 8 -4.41 -11.25 13.66
C ASN A 8 -2.88 -11.37 13.68
N TYR A 9 -2.29 -11.59 14.85
CA TYR A 9 -0.85 -11.83 14.97
C TYR A 9 -0.41 -13.10 14.23
N PHE A 10 -1.16 -14.20 14.38
CA PHE A 10 -0.86 -15.46 13.70
C PHE A 10 -0.94 -15.32 12.18
N ILE A 11 -2.02 -14.70 11.69
CA ILE A 11 -2.21 -14.41 10.25
C ILE A 11 -1.09 -13.52 9.72
N GLY A 12 -0.67 -12.51 10.49
CA GLY A 12 0.47 -11.66 10.13
C GLY A 12 1.76 -12.46 9.91
N ARG A 13 2.11 -13.35 10.87
CA ARG A 13 3.28 -14.23 10.73
C ARG A 13 3.14 -15.21 9.57
N LEU A 14 1.96 -15.78 9.37
CA LEU A 14 1.66 -16.68 8.26
C LEU A 14 1.87 -15.96 6.92
N ASN A 15 1.37 -14.74 6.78
CA ASN A 15 1.54 -13.94 5.58
C ASN A 15 3.01 -13.62 5.30
N VAL A 16 3.81 -13.34 6.34
CA VAL A 16 5.27 -13.16 6.20
C VAL A 16 5.94 -14.45 5.70
N ALA A 17 5.58 -15.60 6.27
CA ALA A 17 6.11 -16.89 5.84
C ALA A 17 5.72 -17.23 4.39
N VAL A 18 4.47 -16.99 4.00
CA VAL A 18 3.99 -17.20 2.62
C VAL A 18 4.67 -16.21 1.66
N ASN A 19 4.86 -14.95 2.04
CA ASN A 19 5.51 -13.93 1.22
C ASN A 19 6.96 -14.28 0.85
N TRP A 20 7.62 -15.13 1.62
CA TRP A 20 8.96 -15.64 1.29
C TRP A 20 8.97 -16.47 0.00
N PHE A 21 7.86 -17.13 -0.33
CA PHE A 21 7.71 -17.91 -1.56
C PHE A 21 7.25 -17.07 -2.76
N VAL A 22 6.92 -15.79 -2.56
CA VAL A 22 6.41 -14.91 -3.62
C VAL A 22 7.56 -14.19 -4.32
N PRO A 23 7.76 -14.37 -5.64
CA PRO A 23 8.68 -13.57 -6.46
C PRO A 23 8.39 -12.07 -6.39
N ASP A 24 9.44 -11.23 -6.38
CA ASP A 24 9.33 -9.78 -6.18
C ASP A 24 8.54 -9.07 -7.29
N GLU A 25 8.60 -9.57 -8.51
CA GLU A 25 7.87 -9.05 -9.68
C GLU A 25 6.35 -9.03 -9.45
N MET A 26 5.81 -10.07 -8.79
CA MET A 26 4.37 -10.24 -8.55
C MET A 26 3.86 -9.47 -7.33
N LYS A 27 4.76 -8.89 -6.51
CA LYS A 27 4.38 -8.06 -5.35
C LYS A 27 3.84 -6.69 -5.77
N ARG A 28 4.05 -6.28 -7.03
CA ARG A 28 3.68 -4.95 -7.54
C ARG A 28 2.19 -4.78 -7.80
N SER A 29 1.46 -5.86 -8.14
CA SER A 29 0.02 -5.81 -8.42
C SER A 29 -0.76 -6.44 -7.26
N PRO A 30 -1.62 -5.66 -6.54
CA PRO A 30 -2.38 -6.18 -5.40
C PRO A 30 -3.23 -7.41 -5.72
N GLY A 31 -3.88 -7.43 -6.88
CA GLY A 31 -4.72 -8.55 -7.32
C GLY A 31 -3.94 -9.82 -7.63
N THR A 32 -2.77 -9.71 -8.27
CA THR A 32 -1.90 -10.87 -8.54
C THR A 32 -1.28 -11.39 -7.25
N LEU A 33 -0.83 -10.50 -6.37
CA LEU A 33 -0.29 -10.86 -5.06
C LEU A 33 -1.29 -11.65 -4.22
N GLN A 34 -2.56 -11.23 -4.22
CA GLN A 34 -3.63 -11.97 -3.56
C GLN A 34 -3.79 -13.39 -4.13
N ALA A 35 -3.92 -13.52 -5.44
CA ALA A 35 -4.10 -14.81 -6.10
C ALA A 35 -2.89 -15.76 -5.85
N VAL A 36 -1.67 -15.21 -5.89
CA VAL A 36 -0.42 -15.96 -5.61
C VAL A 36 -0.36 -16.41 -4.14
N ARG A 37 -0.76 -15.55 -3.19
CA ARG A 37 -0.82 -15.93 -1.77
C ARG A 37 -1.81 -17.06 -1.53
N MET A 38 -2.98 -17.01 -2.18
CA MET A 38 -4.00 -18.06 -2.09
C MET A 38 -3.49 -19.38 -2.69
N PHE A 39 -2.77 -19.32 -3.81
CA PHE A 39 -2.07 -20.46 -4.39
C PHE A 39 -1.03 -21.03 -3.42
N LEU A 40 -0.14 -20.22 -2.85
CA LEU A 40 0.89 -20.73 -1.95
C LEU A 40 0.31 -21.32 -0.66
N PHE A 41 -0.67 -20.65 -0.07
CA PHE A 41 -1.31 -21.11 1.16
C PHE A 41 -2.02 -22.45 0.97
N SER A 42 -2.79 -22.60 -0.11
CA SER A 42 -3.43 -23.88 -0.46
C SER A 42 -2.43 -25.01 -0.74
N HIS A 43 -1.27 -24.74 -1.33
CA HIS A 43 -0.27 -25.77 -1.61
C HIS A 43 0.55 -26.17 -0.38
N LEU A 44 0.70 -25.28 0.60
CA LEU A 44 1.35 -25.61 1.87
C LEU A 44 0.47 -26.47 2.76
N PHE A 45 -0.83 -26.14 2.87
CA PHE A 45 -1.75 -26.78 3.83
C PHE A 45 -2.72 -27.78 3.20
N GLY A 46 -3.12 -27.60 1.94
CA GLY A 46 -4.04 -28.49 1.24
C GLY A 46 -3.56 -29.94 1.15
N PRO A 47 -2.31 -30.22 0.78
CA PRO A 47 -1.79 -31.60 0.70
C PRO A 47 -1.84 -32.35 2.04
N ILE A 48 -1.82 -31.65 3.17
CA ILE A 48 -1.99 -32.26 4.50
C ILE A 48 -3.37 -32.91 4.60
N LEU A 49 -4.43 -32.20 4.15
CA LEU A 49 -5.80 -32.72 4.08
C LEU A 49 -5.98 -33.79 2.99
N GLY A 50 -5.16 -33.77 1.93
CA GLY A 50 -5.13 -34.86 0.95
C GLY A 50 -4.52 -36.13 1.54
N HIS A 51 -3.41 -35.98 2.27
CA HIS A 51 -2.72 -37.11 2.89
C HIS A 51 -3.56 -37.78 3.97
N THR A 52 -4.36 -37.04 4.75
CA THR A 52 -5.31 -37.64 5.70
C THR A 52 -6.26 -38.61 5.00
N ILE A 53 -6.80 -38.27 3.82
CA ILE A 53 -7.68 -39.15 3.04
C ILE A 53 -6.92 -40.42 2.62
N THR A 54 -5.72 -40.28 2.04
CA THR A 54 -4.92 -41.45 1.61
C THR A 54 -4.52 -42.35 2.78
N LEU A 55 -4.20 -41.78 3.93
CA LEU A 55 -3.86 -42.54 5.14
C LEU A 55 -5.10 -43.24 5.69
N SER A 56 -6.25 -42.57 5.76
CA SER A 56 -7.52 -43.20 6.15
C SER A 56 -7.90 -44.36 5.23
N MET A 57 -7.66 -44.24 3.92
CA MET A 57 -7.82 -45.36 2.98
C MET A 57 -6.92 -46.54 3.34
N LEU A 58 -5.65 -46.27 3.66
CA LEU A 58 -4.70 -47.31 4.04
C LEU A 58 -5.12 -48.02 5.33
N PHE A 59 -5.57 -47.28 6.34
CA PHE A 59 -6.06 -47.87 7.60
C PHE A 59 -7.30 -48.74 7.41
N LEU A 60 -8.23 -48.35 6.52
CA LEU A 60 -9.46 -49.10 6.27
C LEU A 60 -9.24 -50.36 5.41
N ARG A 61 -8.34 -50.30 4.41
CA ARG A 61 -8.06 -51.44 3.51
C ARG A 61 -6.94 -52.35 3.99
N GLY A 62 -6.00 -51.84 4.78
CA GLY A 62 -4.81 -52.57 5.22
C GLY A 62 -3.84 -52.99 4.11
N LYS A 63 -3.99 -52.47 2.87
CA LYS A 63 -3.16 -52.82 1.70
C LYS A 63 -2.79 -51.58 0.88
N THR A 64 -1.55 -51.55 0.39
CA THR A 64 -1.03 -50.53 -0.54
C THR A 64 -0.94 -51.08 -1.96
N ASP A 65 -1.95 -50.78 -2.78
CA ASP A 65 -1.92 -51.13 -4.20
C ASP A 65 -1.25 -50.01 -5.02
N ALA A 66 -0.91 -50.29 -6.29
CA ALA A 66 -0.36 -49.27 -7.20
C ALA A 66 -1.27 -48.02 -7.31
N ALA A 67 -2.59 -48.23 -7.28
CA ALA A 67 -3.59 -47.14 -7.29
C ALA A 67 -3.44 -46.16 -6.13
N TRP A 68 -3.12 -46.68 -4.95
CA TRP A 68 -2.89 -45.89 -3.75
C TRP A 68 -1.59 -45.09 -3.86
N TRP A 69 -0.50 -45.72 -4.34
CA TRP A 69 0.78 -45.04 -4.56
C TRP A 69 0.68 -43.91 -5.58
N ILE A 70 -0.05 -44.11 -6.68
CA ILE A 70 -0.30 -43.08 -7.68
C ILE A 70 -1.02 -41.88 -7.05
N LEU A 71 -2.07 -42.13 -6.25
CA LEU A 71 -2.80 -41.06 -5.57
C LEU A 71 -1.94 -40.35 -4.51
N PHE A 72 -1.19 -41.11 -3.71
CA PHE A 72 -0.31 -40.56 -2.68
C PHE A 72 0.76 -39.64 -3.29
N LEU A 73 1.43 -40.09 -4.35
CA LEU A 73 2.45 -39.32 -5.05
C LEU A 73 1.85 -38.08 -5.74
N ALA A 74 0.66 -38.20 -6.34
CA ALA A 74 -0.03 -37.07 -6.95
C ALA A 74 -0.40 -35.99 -5.92
N ILE A 75 -0.76 -36.37 -4.69
CA ILE A 75 -0.99 -35.41 -3.59
C ILE A 75 0.33 -34.80 -3.11
N THR A 76 1.39 -35.59 -2.99
CA THR A 76 2.73 -35.07 -2.62
C THR A 76 3.27 -34.08 -3.67
N ALA A 77 2.92 -34.27 -4.95
CA ALA A 77 3.36 -33.41 -6.06
C ALA A 77 2.91 -31.95 -5.95
N PHE A 78 1.95 -31.63 -5.06
CA PHE A 78 1.56 -30.24 -4.81
C PHE A 78 2.62 -29.42 -4.05
N TRP A 79 3.41 -30.02 -3.15
CA TRP A 79 4.41 -29.26 -2.38
C TRP A 79 5.52 -28.67 -3.25
N PRO A 80 6.14 -29.42 -4.19
CA PRO A 80 7.14 -28.88 -5.10
C PRO A 80 6.66 -27.65 -5.87
N LEU A 81 5.38 -27.54 -6.22
CA LEU A 81 4.85 -26.40 -6.99
C LEU A 81 5.05 -25.06 -6.29
N ALA A 82 4.95 -25.01 -4.96
CA ALA A 82 5.21 -23.79 -4.20
C ALA A 82 6.69 -23.34 -4.31
N PHE A 83 7.61 -24.29 -4.35
CA PHE A 83 9.04 -24.01 -4.53
C PHE A 83 9.39 -23.67 -5.98
N ILE A 84 8.81 -24.38 -6.94
CA ILE A 84 9.02 -24.10 -8.37
C ILE A 84 8.53 -22.69 -8.70
N LEU A 85 7.39 -22.25 -8.12
CA LEU A 85 6.89 -20.89 -8.31
C LEU A 85 7.93 -19.83 -7.92
N ARG A 86 8.64 -20.06 -6.82
CA ARG A 86 9.68 -19.16 -6.35
C ARG A 86 10.87 -19.08 -7.31
N LEU A 87 11.23 -20.21 -7.94
CA LEU A 87 12.38 -20.30 -8.82
C LEU A 87 12.10 -19.80 -10.25
N THR A 88 10.90 -20.04 -10.79
CA THR A 88 10.58 -19.77 -12.20
C THR A 88 9.71 -18.55 -12.42
N GLY A 89 8.88 -18.16 -11.45
CA GLY A 89 7.88 -17.10 -11.60
C GLY A 89 6.70 -17.43 -12.53
N TRP A 90 6.58 -18.67 -13.02
CA TRP A 90 5.55 -19.07 -14.00
C TRP A 90 4.17 -19.34 -13.39
N TYR A 91 3.60 -18.33 -12.73
CA TYR A 91 2.39 -18.46 -11.92
C TYR A 91 1.19 -19.08 -12.65
N VAL A 92 0.86 -18.58 -13.84
CA VAL A 92 -0.34 -19.02 -14.57
C VAL A 92 -0.23 -20.49 -14.97
N LEU A 93 0.93 -20.89 -15.49
CA LEU A 93 1.18 -22.28 -15.91
C LEU A 93 1.13 -23.22 -14.70
N LEU A 94 1.81 -22.87 -13.60
CA LEU A 94 1.81 -23.68 -12.38
C LEU A 94 0.40 -23.81 -11.78
N SER A 95 -0.40 -22.76 -11.85
CA SER A 95 -1.80 -22.78 -11.39
C SER A 95 -2.64 -23.75 -12.22
N LEU A 96 -2.47 -23.75 -13.55
CA LEU A 96 -3.17 -24.69 -14.44
C LEU A 96 -2.70 -26.13 -14.22
N VAL A 97 -1.40 -26.36 -14.06
CA VAL A 97 -0.82 -27.67 -13.75
C VAL A 97 -1.33 -28.19 -12.40
N SER A 98 -1.40 -27.32 -11.39
CA SER A 98 -1.97 -27.65 -10.07
C SER A 98 -3.44 -28.07 -10.18
N ILE A 99 -4.26 -27.28 -10.90
CA ILE A 99 -5.68 -27.58 -11.11
C ILE A 99 -5.84 -28.91 -11.86
N GLN A 100 -5.02 -29.17 -12.89
CA GLN A 100 -5.02 -30.43 -13.62
C GLN A 100 -4.60 -31.61 -12.73
N ASN A 101 -3.59 -31.45 -11.88
CA ASN A 101 -3.18 -32.47 -10.91
C ASN A 101 -4.29 -32.78 -9.89
N LEU A 102 -5.02 -31.76 -9.44
CA LEU A 102 -6.17 -31.95 -8.56
C LEU A 102 -7.29 -32.72 -9.25
N MET A 103 -7.63 -32.35 -10.49
CA MET A 103 -8.61 -33.10 -11.29
C MET A 103 -8.16 -34.55 -11.50
N PHE A 104 -6.88 -34.78 -11.78
CA PHE A 104 -6.32 -36.12 -11.88
C PHE A 104 -6.53 -36.91 -10.58
N CYS A 105 -6.18 -36.36 -9.41
CA CYS A 105 -6.43 -37.02 -8.12
C CYS A 105 -7.90 -37.37 -7.91
N ILE A 106 -8.81 -36.44 -8.27
CA ILE A 106 -10.25 -36.63 -8.13
C ILE A 106 -10.73 -37.74 -9.04
N PHE A 107 -10.49 -37.66 -10.35
CA PHE A 107 -10.99 -38.63 -11.31
C PHE A 107 -10.33 -40.00 -11.18
N TRP A 108 -9.02 -40.06 -10.92
CA TRP A 108 -8.31 -41.31 -10.59
C TRP A 108 -8.90 -41.96 -9.35
N GLY A 109 -9.15 -41.16 -8.31
CA GLY A 109 -9.77 -41.63 -7.09
C GLY A 109 -11.22 -42.07 -7.26
N CYS A 110 -12.01 -41.36 -8.07
CA CYS A 110 -13.37 -41.78 -8.39
C CYS A 110 -13.37 -43.08 -9.19
N TYR A 111 -12.49 -43.21 -10.19
CA TYR A 111 -12.39 -44.42 -10.99
C TYR A 111 -12.06 -45.64 -10.12
N GLN A 112 -11.07 -45.54 -9.23
CA GLN A 112 -10.59 -46.69 -8.44
C GLN A 112 -11.44 -47.01 -7.18
N TYR A 113 -12.19 -46.04 -6.64
CA TYR A 113 -12.84 -46.16 -5.33
C TYR A 113 -14.37 -45.96 -5.35
N GLY A 114 -15.04 -46.47 -6.38
CA GLY A 114 -16.51 -46.59 -6.39
C GLY A 114 -17.27 -45.52 -7.19
N GLY A 115 -16.63 -44.93 -8.20
CA GLY A 115 -17.25 -44.05 -9.17
C GLY A 115 -17.91 -42.82 -8.53
N ILE A 116 -19.22 -42.67 -8.76
CA ILE A 116 -20.03 -41.54 -8.28
C ILE A 116 -20.19 -41.57 -6.74
N SER A 117 -20.15 -42.76 -6.14
CA SER A 117 -20.21 -42.92 -4.68
C SER A 117 -18.85 -42.76 -4.01
N SER A 118 -17.81 -42.38 -4.77
CA SER A 118 -16.47 -42.24 -4.25
C SER A 118 -16.38 -41.14 -3.20
N PRO A 119 -15.66 -41.38 -2.09
CA PRO A 119 -15.43 -40.39 -1.04
C PRO A 119 -14.74 -39.12 -1.53
N ILE A 120 -14.08 -39.14 -2.69
CA ILE A 120 -13.32 -38.01 -3.23
C ILE A 120 -14.22 -37.04 -4.02
N MET A 121 -15.44 -37.43 -4.41
CA MET A 121 -16.36 -36.60 -5.20
C MET A 121 -16.62 -35.17 -4.67
N PRO A 122 -16.73 -34.92 -3.35
CA PRO A 122 -16.92 -33.55 -2.83
C PRO A 122 -15.83 -32.56 -3.26
N TRP A 123 -14.62 -33.05 -3.56
CA TRP A 123 -13.50 -32.23 -4.01
C TRP A 123 -13.71 -31.67 -5.42
N LEU A 124 -14.63 -32.20 -6.23
CA LEU A 124 -14.94 -31.67 -7.55
C LEU A 124 -15.43 -30.21 -7.48
N VAL A 125 -16.15 -29.83 -6.42
CA VAL A 125 -16.61 -28.45 -6.18
C VAL A 125 -15.44 -27.50 -5.89
N THR A 126 -14.31 -28.02 -5.37
CA THR A 126 -13.13 -27.21 -5.10
C THR A 126 -12.41 -26.76 -6.37
N VAL A 127 -12.52 -27.51 -7.47
CA VAL A 127 -11.84 -27.20 -8.74
C VAL A 127 -12.24 -25.83 -9.33
N PRO A 128 -13.54 -25.52 -9.56
CA PRO A 128 -13.93 -24.21 -10.06
C PRO A 128 -13.65 -23.08 -9.05
N LEU A 129 -13.73 -23.38 -7.74
CA LEU A 129 -13.40 -22.43 -6.68
C LEU A 129 -11.92 -22.01 -6.76
N LEU A 130 -11.00 -22.98 -6.94
CA LEU A 130 -9.57 -22.69 -7.11
C LEU A 130 -9.28 -21.99 -8.43
N GLY A 131 -9.98 -22.34 -9.51
CA GLY A 131 -9.92 -21.59 -10.76
C GLY A 131 -10.28 -20.11 -10.59
N PHE A 132 -11.32 -19.82 -9.81
CA PHE A 132 -11.71 -18.45 -9.48
C PHE A 132 -10.66 -17.72 -8.63
N PHE A 133 -10.07 -18.41 -7.64
CA PHE A 133 -9.12 -17.81 -6.71
C PHE A 133 -7.70 -17.63 -7.26
N TYR A 134 -7.22 -18.55 -8.10
CA TYR A 134 -5.86 -18.47 -8.66
C TYR A 134 -5.81 -17.62 -9.93
N LEU A 135 -6.87 -17.61 -10.72
CA LEU A 135 -6.78 -17.11 -12.09
C LEU A 135 -7.81 -16.00 -12.31
N PRO A 136 -7.49 -14.73 -11.97
CA PRO A 136 -8.42 -13.61 -12.11
C PRO A 136 -8.76 -13.29 -13.57
N GLY A 137 -7.90 -13.69 -14.52
CA GLY A 137 -8.10 -13.46 -15.95
C GLY A 137 -9.33 -14.19 -16.52
N ARG A 138 -10.07 -13.53 -17.43
CA ARG A 138 -11.22 -14.15 -18.11
C ARG A 138 -10.80 -15.37 -18.94
N SER A 139 -9.72 -15.25 -19.71
CA SER A 139 -9.23 -16.33 -20.58
C SER A 139 -8.80 -17.56 -19.77
N THR A 140 -8.16 -17.36 -18.62
CA THR A 140 -7.71 -18.44 -17.74
C THR A 140 -8.86 -19.15 -17.03
N ARG A 141 -9.95 -18.44 -16.68
CA ARG A 141 -11.17 -19.08 -16.16
C ARG A 141 -11.88 -19.93 -17.21
N ILE A 142 -11.91 -19.47 -18.46
CA ILE A 142 -12.42 -20.25 -19.59
C ILE A 142 -11.56 -21.51 -19.78
N ALA A 143 -10.23 -21.39 -19.71
CA ALA A 143 -9.32 -22.53 -19.79
C ALA A 143 -9.62 -23.57 -18.69
N VAL A 144 -9.83 -23.15 -17.43
CA VAL A 144 -10.22 -24.06 -16.35
C VAL A 144 -11.57 -24.74 -16.63
N ALA A 145 -12.57 -24.00 -17.11
CA ALA A 145 -13.87 -24.58 -17.48
C ALA A 145 -13.73 -25.63 -18.59
N LEU A 146 -12.92 -25.36 -19.61
CA LEU A 146 -12.62 -26.32 -20.67
C LEU A 146 -11.88 -27.56 -20.14
N LEU A 147 -10.92 -27.38 -19.22
CA LEU A 147 -10.23 -28.50 -18.57
C LEU A 147 -11.20 -29.38 -17.77
N ILE A 148 -12.14 -28.79 -17.04
CA ILE A 148 -13.17 -29.54 -16.31
C ILE A 148 -14.00 -30.39 -17.28
N ILE A 149 -14.48 -29.79 -18.38
CA ILE A 149 -15.26 -30.50 -19.40
C ILE A 149 -14.45 -31.63 -20.04
N ALA A 150 -13.18 -31.36 -20.39
CA ALA A 150 -12.29 -32.34 -21.00
C ALA A 150 -12.02 -33.54 -20.07
N ASN A 151 -11.73 -33.30 -18.79
CA ASN A 151 -11.49 -34.39 -17.83
C ASN A 151 -12.78 -35.17 -17.53
N LEU A 152 -13.94 -34.51 -17.50
CA LEU A 152 -15.23 -35.19 -17.33
C LEU A 152 -15.56 -36.09 -18.53
N ALA A 153 -15.31 -35.61 -19.75
CA ALA A 153 -15.48 -36.40 -20.97
C ALA A 153 -14.51 -37.60 -21.01
N LEU A 154 -13.25 -37.39 -20.63
CA LEU A 154 -12.26 -38.46 -20.51
C LEU A 154 -12.69 -39.51 -19.47
N PHE A 155 -13.15 -39.07 -18.30
CA PHE A 155 -13.64 -39.96 -17.25
C PHE A 155 -14.84 -40.79 -17.70
N TYR A 156 -15.80 -40.16 -18.39
CA TYR A 156 -16.95 -40.86 -18.96
C TYR A 156 -16.53 -41.87 -20.04
N GLY A 157 -15.60 -41.52 -20.94
CA GLY A 157 -15.10 -42.43 -21.96
C GLY A 157 -14.34 -43.64 -21.38
N LEU A 158 -13.56 -43.43 -20.32
CA LEU A 158 -12.90 -44.52 -19.60
C LEU A 158 -13.91 -45.43 -18.87
N TYR A 159 -14.95 -44.84 -18.30
CA TYR A 159 -16.04 -45.59 -17.68
C TYR A 159 -16.78 -46.46 -18.70
N ASP A 160 -17.15 -45.90 -19.86
CA ASP A 160 -17.86 -46.63 -20.92
C ASP A 160 -17.01 -47.80 -21.47
N ALA A 161 -15.70 -47.60 -21.61
CA ALA A 161 -14.79 -48.60 -22.15
C ALA A 161 -14.42 -49.73 -21.16
N PHE A 162 -14.23 -49.41 -19.87
CA PHE A 162 -13.62 -50.34 -18.91
C PHE A 162 -14.49 -50.65 -17.67
N GLY A 163 -15.59 -49.93 -17.46
CA GLY A 163 -16.40 -50.04 -16.25
C GLY A 163 -15.68 -49.57 -14.97
N PHE A 164 -16.35 -49.70 -13.82
CA PHE A 164 -15.75 -49.41 -12.51
C PHE A 164 -15.19 -50.67 -11.85
N PRO A 165 -13.95 -50.65 -11.33
CA PRO A 165 -13.48 -51.69 -10.42
C PRO A 165 -14.29 -51.67 -9.12
N GLU A 166 -15.01 -52.76 -8.80
CA GLU A 166 -15.69 -52.94 -7.52
C GLU A 166 -14.68 -53.27 -6.40
N ALA A 167 -13.93 -52.27 -5.94
CA ALA A 167 -12.77 -52.48 -5.08
C ALA A 167 -13.04 -52.39 -3.56
N VAL A 168 -14.23 -51.97 -3.11
CA VAL A 168 -14.49 -51.68 -1.68
C VAL A 168 -15.91 -52.03 -1.23
N THR A 169 -16.05 -52.54 0.00
CA THR A 169 -17.33 -52.85 0.65
C THR A 169 -18.10 -51.59 1.06
N ALA A 170 -19.44 -51.63 1.02
CA ALA A 170 -20.31 -50.47 1.26
C ALA A 170 -20.05 -49.73 2.59
N ASN A 171 -19.74 -50.45 3.68
CA ASN A 171 -19.52 -49.84 4.99
C ASN A 171 -18.21 -49.02 5.08
N GLY A 172 -17.14 -49.47 4.41
CA GLY A 172 -15.88 -48.73 4.37
C GLY A 172 -15.99 -47.43 3.57
N LEU A 173 -16.82 -47.42 2.53
CA LEU A 173 -17.11 -46.23 1.71
C LEU A 173 -17.73 -45.10 2.52
N VAL A 174 -18.66 -45.42 3.44
CA VAL A 174 -19.36 -44.41 4.24
C VAL A 174 -18.40 -43.69 5.19
N ILE A 175 -17.59 -44.43 5.96
CA ILE A 175 -16.63 -43.83 6.92
C ILE A 175 -15.64 -42.95 6.17
N LEU A 176 -15.12 -43.44 5.04
CA LEU A 176 -14.17 -42.70 4.23
C LEU A 176 -14.80 -41.47 3.59
N GLY A 177 -16.07 -41.55 3.18
CA GLY A 177 -16.86 -40.44 2.66
C GLY A 177 -17.05 -39.34 3.69
N LEU A 178 -17.33 -39.70 4.95
CA LEU A 178 -17.44 -38.74 6.05
C LEU A 178 -16.10 -38.01 6.30
N ILE A 179 -15.00 -38.75 6.40
CA ILE A 179 -13.66 -38.17 6.60
C ILE A 179 -13.29 -37.23 5.45
N SER A 180 -13.51 -37.67 4.20
CA SER A 180 -13.19 -36.87 3.02
C SER A 180 -14.06 -35.62 2.90
N THR A 181 -15.37 -35.74 3.15
CA THR A 181 -16.29 -34.59 3.14
C THR A 181 -15.93 -33.59 4.24
N PHE A 182 -15.52 -34.07 5.42
CA PHE A 182 -15.00 -33.21 6.48
C PHE A 182 -13.71 -32.50 6.04
N CYS A 183 -12.76 -33.22 5.43
CA CYS A 183 -11.52 -32.62 4.91
C CYS A 183 -11.79 -31.58 3.81
N ALA A 184 -12.70 -31.86 2.87
CA ALA A 184 -13.11 -30.92 1.84
C ALA A 184 -13.77 -29.67 2.44
N SER A 185 -14.66 -29.85 3.42
CA SER A 185 -15.33 -28.75 4.11
C SER A 185 -14.35 -27.90 4.92
N ALA A 186 -13.40 -28.54 5.60
CA ALA A 186 -12.31 -27.86 6.31
C ALA A 186 -11.41 -27.08 5.34
N TYR A 187 -11.09 -27.66 4.18
CA TYR A 187 -10.32 -26.99 3.14
C TYR A 187 -11.02 -25.74 2.60
N VAL A 188 -12.30 -25.86 2.21
CA VAL A 188 -13.10 -24.73 1.70
C VAL A 188 -13.26 -23.66 2.77
N SER A 189 -13.53 -24.05 4.02
CA SER A 189 -13.63 -23.11 5.15
C SER A 189 -12.30 -22.38 5.40
N MET A 190 -11.19 -23.10 5.40
CA MET A 190 -9.85 -22.55 5.54
C MET A 190 -9.55 -21.54 4.43
N MET A 191 -9.86 -21.87 3.17
CA MET A 191 -9.69 -20.95 2.04
C MET A 191 -10.59 -19.70 2.16
N ALA A 192 -11.85 -19.87 2.56
CA ALA A 192 -12.78 -18.77 2.73
C ALA A 192 -12.32 -17.79 3.83
N LEU A 193 -11.85 -18.32 4.97
CA LEU A 193 -11.31 -17.50 6.07
C LEU A 193 -10.03 -16.77 5.66
N TYR A 194 -9.13 -17.44 4.93
CA TYR A 194 -7.91 -16.82 4.44
C TYR A 194 -8.19 -15.71 3.42
N PHE A 195 -9.13 -15.95 2.50
CA PHE A 195 -9.59 -14.93 1.56
C PHE A 195 -10.17 -13.71 2.28
N ALA A 196 -11.07 -13.93 3.25
CA ALA A 196 -11.67 -12.85 4.03
C ALA A 196 -10.60 -12.03 4.77
N SER A 197 -9.59 -12.70 5.34
CA SER A 197 -8.47 -12.04 6.00
C SER A 197 -7.65 -11.16 5.04
N ILE A 198 -7.34 -11.66 3.83
CA ILE A 198 -6.60 -10.87 2.84
C ILE A 198 -7.43 -9.65 2.41
N VAL A 199 -8.71 -9.85 2.07
CA VAL A 199 -9.58 -8.75 1.60
C VAL A 199 -9.75 -7.68 2.68
N TYR A 200 -9.92 -8.09 3.95
CA TYR A 200 -10.00 -7.15 5.07
C TYR A 200 -8.73 -6.32 5.23
N SER A 201 -7.55 -6.97 5.15
CA SER A 201 -6.26 -6.28 5.30
C SER A 201 -5.98 -5.24 4.22
N GLN A 202 -6.48 -5.45 2.99
CA GLN A 202 -6.32 -4.48 1.89
C GLN A 202 -7.22 -3.26 2.09
N GLY A 203 -8.48 -3.48 2.50
CA GLY A 203 -9.43 -2.39 2.71
C GLY A 203 -9.02 -1.44 3.84
N GLU A 204 -8.33 -1.94 4.86
CA GLU A 204 -7.78 -1.09 5.93
C GLU A 204 -6.64 -0.21 5.43
N LEU A 205 -5.70 -0.80 4.67
CA LEU A 205 -4.58 -0.06 4.08
C LEU A 205 -5.04 1.02 3.10
N GLU A 206 -5.99 0.71 2.20
CA GLU A 206 -6.53 1.68 1.26
C GLU A 206 -7.23 2.87 1.97
N ARG A 207 -7.96 2.58 3.05
CA ARG A 207 -8.59 3.64 3.88
C ARG A 207 -7.55 4.51 4.58
N GLU A 208 -6.47 3.91 5.07
CA GLU A 208 -5.39 4.63 5.72
C GLU A 208 -4.63 5.53 4.72
N ILE A 209 -4.33 5.02 3.52
CA ILE A 209 -3.76 5.83 2.43
C ILE A 209 -4.69 7.00 2.08
N GLY A 210 -5.99 6.76 1.95
CA GLY A 210 -6.98 7.81 1.69
C GLY A 210 -7.01 8.88 2.80
N ARG A 211 -6.87 8.48 4.07
CA ARG A 211 -6.77 9.41 5.21
C ARG A 211 -5.50 10.24 5.19
N HIS A 212 -4.36 9.63 4.87
CA HIS A 212 -3.10 10.34 4.74
C HIS A 212 -3.15 11.37 3.61
N GLN A 213 -3.65 10.98 2.43
CA GLN A 213 -3.81 11.87 1.29
C GLN A 213 -4.76 13.04 1.60
N ALA A 214 -5.89 12.78 2.27
CA ALA A 214 -6.82 13.83 2.66
C ALA A 214 -6.20 14.81 3.66
N THR A 215 -5.43 14.31 4.62
CA THR A 215 -4.70 15.14 5.59
C THR A 215 -3.63 15.98 4.90
N GLU A 216 -2.84 15.38 4.01
CA GLU A 216 -1.81 16.07 3.25
C GLU A 216 -2.42 17.19 2.39
N TRP A 217 -3.54 16.92 1.72
CA TRP A 217 -4.26 17.91 0.94
C TRP A 217 -4.73 19.09 1.81
N ARG A 218 -5.31 18.82 2.99
CA ARG A 218 -5.74 19.86 3.93
C ARG A 218 -4.58 20.73 4.42
N LEU A 219 -3.43 20.11 4.71
CA LEU A 219 -2.22 20.82 5.13
C LEU A 219 -1.69 21.71 4.01
N ARG A 220 -1.63 21.20 2.77
CA ARG A 220 -1.22 21.98 1.60
C ARG A 220 -2.15 23.18 1.36
N ASP A 221 -3.46 22.97 1.45
CA ASP A 221 -4.45 24.05 1.28
C ASP A 221 -4.39 25.09 2.41
N ALA A 222 -4.22 24.67 3.66
CA ALA A 222 -4.02 25.58 4.79
C ALA A 222 -2.73 26.41 4.63
N ALA A 223 -1.63 25.79 4.21
CA ALA A 223 -0.37 26.48 3.93
C ALA A 223 -0.53 27.50 2.79
N ALA A 224 -1.20 27.12 1.70
CA ALA A 224 -1.48 28.03 0.58
C ALA A 224 -2.36 29.22 1.00
N ARG A 225 -3.33 29.02 1.90
CA ARG A 225 -4.13 30.11 2.48
C ARG A 225 -3.30 31.03 3.36
N ALA A 226 -2.45 30.47 4.23
CA ALA A 226 -1.57 31.24 5.09
C ALA A 226 -0.56 32.08 4.27
N GLN A 227 0.02 31.50 3.21
CA GLN A 227 0.91 32.22 2.29
C GLN A 227 0.21 33.39 1.59
N ARG A 228 -1.03 33.20 1.10
CA ARG A 228 -1.82 34.28 0.51
C ARG A 228 -2.10 35.41 1.51
N ALA A 229 -2.43 35.08 2.75
CA ALA A 229 -2.65 36.07 3.81
C ALA A 229 -1.36 36.82 4.17
N LEU A 230 -0.21 36.12 4.24
CA LEU A 230 1.11 36.72 4.45
C LEU A 230 1.48 37.69 3.33
N ALA A 231 1.28 37.29 2.07
CA ALA A 231 1.53 38.16 0.91
C ALA A 231 0.68 39.43 0.97
N ALA A 232 -0.63 39.30 1.21
CA ALA A 232 -1.53 40.45 1.33
C ALA A 232 -1.14 41.38 2.50
N LYS A 233 -0.69 40.82 3.63
CA LYS A 233 -0.18 41.60 4.77
C LYS A 233 1.10 42.37 4.40
N SER A 234 2.04 41.71 3.72
CA SER A 234 3.28 42.36 3.27
C SER A 234 2.99 43.49 2.29
N ASP A 235 2.09 43.27 1.31
CA ASP A 235 1.68 44.29 0.35
C ASP A 235 1.00 45.49 1.04
N PHE A 236 0.13 45.23 2.02
CA PHE A 236 -0.50 46.28 2.82
C PHE A 236 0.53 47.09 3.60
N LEU A 237 1.45 46.44 4.31
CA LEU A 237 2.49 47.13 5.09
C LEU A 237 3.43 47.95 4.20
N ALA A 238 3.78 47.44 3.01
CA ALA A 238 4.58 48.18 2.04
C ALA A 238 3.85 49.44 1.57
N LYS A 239 2.56 49.33 1.19
CA LYS A 239 1.73 50.49 0.80
C LYS A 239 1.61 51.50 1.93
N MET A 240 1.26 51.07 3.14
CA MET A 240 1.13 51.96 4.30
C MET A 240 2.44 52.68 4.61
N SER A 241 3.59 52.02 4.48
CA SER A 241 4.90 52.65 4.71
C SER A 241 5.19 53.78 3.72
N HIS A 242 4.83 53.61 2.44
CA HIS A 242 4.95 54.65 1.42
C HIS A 242 4.00 55.83 1.67
N GLU A 243 2.75 55.53 2.01
CA GLU A 243 1.73 56.55 2.30
C GLU A 243 2.05 57.35 3.57
N LEU A 244 2.70 56.75 4.57
CA LEU A 244 3.10 57.45 5.81
C LEU A 244 4.36 58.31 5.65
N LYS A 245 5.27 57.97 4.72
CA LYS A 245 6.50 58.75 4.47
C LYS A 245 6.20 60.13 3.89
N ASN A 246 5.22 60.25 3.01
CA ASN A 246 4.84 61.54 2.40
C ASN A 246 4.39 62.60 3.43
N PRO A 247 3.39 62.34 4.30
CA PRO A 247 2.96 63.31 5.30
C PRO A 247 4.00 63.51 6.39
N LEU A 248 4.77 62.48 6.77
CA LEU A 248 5.86 62.63 7.74
C LEU A 248 6.94 63.59 7.21
N ASN A 249 7.33 63.47 5.95
CA ASN A 249 8.25 64.41 5.31
C ASN A 249 7.67 65.83 5.26
N ALA A 250 6.36 65.99 5.03
CA ALA A 250 5.71 67.30 5.06
C ALA A 250 5.77 67.93 6.46
N VAL A 251 5.50 67.18 7.53
CA VAL A 251 5.59 67.68 8.91
C VAL A 251 7.02 68.05 9.29
N ILE A 252 8.02 67.25 8.90
CA ILE A 252 9.44 67.57 9.12
C ILE A 252 9.82 68.86 8.39
N GLY A 253 9.43 69.00 7.11
CA GLY A 253 9.70 70.21 6.34
C GLY A 253 9.04 71.46 6.94
N TYR A 254 7.79 71.37 7.40
CA TYR A 254 7.15 72.48 8.14
C TYR A 254 7.85 72.79 9.46
N SER A 255 8.33 71.78 10.17
CA SER A 255 9.05 71.98 11.44
C SER A 255 10.41 72.66 11.20
N GLU A 256 11.14 72.29 10.15
CA GLU A 256 12.39 72.97 9.74
C GLU A 256 12.14 74.44 9.40
N ILE A 257 11.11 74.74 8.60
CA ILE A 257 10.75 76.13 8.26
C ILE A 257 10.41 76.93 9.53
N LEU A 258 9.68 76.35 10.48
CA LEU A 258 9.34 77.02 11.74
C LEU A 258 10.57 77.29 12.61
N ILE A 259 11.54 76.37 12.64
CA ILE A 259 12.80 76.54 13.36
C ILE A 259 13.65 77.63 12.69
N GLU A 260 13.78 77.60 11.37
CA GLU A 260 14.56 78.57 10.58
C GLU A 260 14.01 80.00 10.74
N ASN A 261 12.68 80.17 10.73
CA ASN A 261 12.04 81.47 11.02
C ASN A 261 12.26 81.95 12.47
N SER A 262 12.35 81.03 13.43
CA SER A 262 12.63 81.39 14.84
C SER A 262 14.09 81.84 15.04
N ASP A 263 15.02 81.29 14.25
CA ASP A 263 16.42 81.69 14.22
C ASP A 263 16.63 83.01 13.44
N GLU A 264 15.90 83.24 12.34
CA GLU A 264 15.87 84.55 11.65
C GLU A 264 15.31 85.67 12.55
N THR A 265 14.33 85.37 13.40
CA THR A 265 13.81 86.33 14.38
C THR A 265 14.86 86.71 15.45
N ASN A 266 15.79 85.79 15.76
CA ASN A 266 16.94 86.10 16.62
C ASN A 266 18.01 86.94 15.90
N ILE A 267 18.22 86.74 14.60
CA ILE A 267 19.12 87.59 13.79
C ILE A 267 18.55 89.01 13.65
N GLN A 268 17.24 89.17 13.46
CA GLN A 268 16.58 90.47 13.42
C GLN A 268 16.63 91.21 14.76
N LYS A 269 16.53 90.50 15.90
CA LYS A 269 16.74 91.09 17.24
C LYS A 269 18.19 91.46 17.51
N CYS A 270 19.18 90.75 16.94
CA CYS A 270 20.58 91.14 17.00
C CYS A 270 20.89 92.40 16.16
N GLN A 271 20.19 92.62 15.03
CA GLN A 271 20.32 93.84 14.24
C GLN A 271 19.61 95.07 14.84
N ALA A 272 18.54 94.88 15.63
CA ALA A 272 17.89 95.98 16.34
C ALA A 272 18.66 96.50 17.58
N ARG A 273 19.78 95.86 17.95
CA ARG A 273 20.62 96.27 19.10
C ARG A 273 21.95 96.95 18.69
N SER A 274 22.18 97.20 17.39
CA SER A 274 23.43 97.83 16.91
C SER A 274 23.40 99.36 16.77
N GLU A 275 22.30 100.03 17.12
CA GLU A 275 22.24 101.51 17.19
C GLU A 275 22.26 102.00 18.64
N ALA A 276 23.41 101.85 19.30
CA ALA A 276 23.78 102.64 20.48
C ALA A 276 25.30 102.84 20.48
N PRO A 277 25.82 104.06 20.78
CA PRO A 277 27.17 104.45 20.41
C PRO A 277 28.24 103.78 21.27
N ALA A 278 29.38 103.58 20.61
CA ALA A 278 30.59 102.97 21.12
C ALA A 278 31.12 103.59 22.42
N ILE A 279 31.31 102.76 23.45
CA ILE A 279 32.33 102.95 24.46
C ILE A 279 32.93 101.58 24.82
N GLY A 280 34.24 101.43 24.64
CA GLY A 280 35.03 100.48 25.42
C GLY A 280 35.36 99.14 24.78
N CYS A 281 36.50 99.11 24.08
CA CYS A 281 37.33 97.93 23.87
C CYS A 281 37.59 97.20 25.21
N TRP A 282 37.57 95.86 25.26
CA TRP A 282 38.66 95.01 25.79
C TRP A 282 38.42 93.53 25.45
N SER A 283 39.54 92.87 25.18
CA SER A 283 39.78 91.57 24.57
C SER A 283 39.39 90.33 25.40
N SER A 284 39.04 89.24 24.71
CA SER A 284 39.74 87.92 24.83
C SER A 284 39.08 86.89 23.87
N SER A 285 39.76 86.46 22.80
CA SER A 285 40.54 85.20 22.71
C SER A 285 39.71 83.93 22.37
N ILE A 286 39.52 83.65 21.05
CA ILE A 286 39.89 82.44 20.24
C ILE A 286 39.76 81.02 20.90
N PRO A 287 39.53 79.86 20.20
CA PRO A 287 39.23 79.54 18.77
C PRO A 287 38.10 78.50 18.49
N SER A 288 37.81 78.40 17.19
CA SER A 288 37.20 77.29 16.43
C SER A 288 37.75 75.86 16.66
N SER A 289 36.85 74.88 16.70
CA SER A 289 36.95 73.52 16.14
C SER A 289 35.56 72.87 16.31
N ASN A 290 34.99 72.00 15.47
CA ASN A 290 35.59 70.98 14.64
C ASN A 290 34.52 70.50 13.63
N CYS A 291 34.83 70.57 12.33
CA CYS A 291 34.02 69.99 11.27
C CYS A 291 34.37 68.51 11.10
N GLN A 292 33.37 67.72 10.75
CA GLN A 292 33.36 66.27 10.57
C GLN A 292 34.51 65.73 9.69
N ASN A 293 35.14 64.63 10.10
CA ASN A 293 35.29 63.44 9.26
C ASN A 293 35.89 62.24 10.00
N SER A 294 35.24 61.07 9.98
CA SER A 294 35.91 59.78 9.74
C SER A 294 34.84 58.72 9.42
N LYS A 295 34.90 58.14 8.20
CA LYS A 295 35.25 56.72 7.92
C LYS A 295 34.10 55.72 8.22
N LEU A 296 33.67 54.76 7.40
CA LEU A 296 34.26 54.00 6.28
C LEU A 296 33.12 53.13 5.64
N VAL A 297 33.20 52.96 4.31
CA VAL A 297 33.03 51.69 3.55
C VAL A 297 31.63 51.10 3.24
N ARG A 298 31.42 50.98 1.91
CA ARG A 298 30.45 50.25 1.05
C ARG A 298 30.29 48.74 1.39
N PRO A 299 29.29 47.96 0.89
CA PRO A 299 28.71 48.08 -0.46
C PRO A 299 27.20 47.87 -0.65
N ARG A 300 26.77 48.35 -1.82
CA ARG A 300 25.45 48.24 -2.42
C ARG A 300 25.37 46.93 -3.21
N PHE A 301 24.50 46.01 -2.82
CA PHE A 301 24.11 44.87 -3.65
C PHE A 301 23.24 45.39 -4.80
N VAL A 302 23.66 45.12 -6.05
CA VAL A 302 22.88 45.35 -7.26
C VAL A 302 22.06 44.09 -7.51
N SER A 303 20.74 44.21 -7.55
CA SER A 303 19.84 43.22 -8.14
C SER A 303 19.21 43.85 -9.38
N LYS A 304 19.60 43.37 -10.55
CA LYS A 304 18.85 43.51 -11.80
C LYS A 304 18.56 42.10 -12.29
N ASN A 305 17.28 41.76 -12.37
CA ASN A 305 16.77 40.68 -13.21
C ASN A 305 16.81 41.11 -14.68
N SER A 306 17.28 40.22 -15.56
CA SER A 306 16.71 39.99 -16.91
C SER A 306 17.54 38.94 -17.66
N ILE A 307 17.09 37.68 -17.63
CA ILE A 307 16.70 36.78 -18.73
C ILE A 307 16.30 35.46 -18.08
#